data_AF-A0A7D5S9T3-F1
#
_entry.id   AF-A0A7D5S9T3-F1
#
_cell.length_a   1.000
_cell.length_b   1.000
_cell.length_c   1.000
_cell.angle_alpha   90.00
_cell.angle_beta   90.00
_cell.angle_gamma   90.00
#
_symmetry.space_group_name_H-M   'P 1'
#
loop_
_entity.id
_entity.type
_entity.pdbx_description
1 polymer ?
#
loop_
_entity_poly.entity_id
_entity_poly.type
_entity_poly.pdbx_seq_one_letter_code
_entity_poly.pdbx_strand_id
1 'polypeptide(L)'
;MPNTWEASICDVGHCYTSIVDSSSMDAVVTGDIGLISLHLNPHFQSGTGIVQVLFWETSTPNQIDTLTWIISTTPLVIENQNVKNNISIYPNPTTEILNISTPFENGFDYVLTNITGRIIYQNHSNSKIHSYKLHTLQMEIIF
;
A
#
# COMPACT_ATOMS: atom_id res chain seq x y z
N MET A 1 -14.33 11.67 -15.30
CA MET A 1 -13.31 10.77 -14.68
C MET A 1 -11.92 11.29 -15.01
N PRO A 2 -10.84 10.92 -14.29
CA PRO A 2 -9.48 11.27 -14.67
C PRO A 2 -9.13 10.82 -16.09
N ASN A 3 -8.34 11.63 -16.82
CA ASN A 3 -8.12 11.43 -18.27
C ASN A 3 -7.34 10.15 -18.64
N THR A 4 -6.63 9.57 -17.68
CA THR A 4 -5.86 8.33 -17.87
C THR A 4 -6.67 7.09 -17.57
N TRP A 5 -7.88 7.23 -17.02
CA TRP A 5 -8.74 6.10 -16.74
C TRP A 5 -9.37 5.62 -18.04
N GLU A 6 -9.29 4.31 -18.26
CA GLU A 6 -9.95 3.65 -19.37
C GLU A 6 -11.25 3.03 -18.84
N ALA A 7 -12.34 3.20 -19.58
CA ALA A 7 -13.61 2.58 -19.22
C ALA A 7 -14.37 2.15 -20.46
N SER A 8 -15.00 0.98 -20.37
CA SER A 8 -15.89 0.41 -21.37
C SER A 8 -17.21 0.04 -20.71
N ILE A 9 -18.30 0.09 -21.48
CA ILE A 9 -19.64 -0.21 -21.00
C ILE A 9 -20.32 -1.21 -21.91
N CYS A 10 -21.04 -2.16 -21.33
CA CYS A 10 -21.90 -3.09 -22.05
C CYS A 10 -23.35 -2.86 -21.64
N ASP A 11 -24.23 -2.78 -22.63
CA ASP A 11 -25.67 -2.79 -22.48
C ASP A 11 -26.25 -4.14 -22.93
N VAL A 12 -27.57 -4.20 -23.02
CA VAL A 12 -28.25 -5.34 -23.62
C VAL A 12 -28.04 -5.28 -25.13
N GLY A 13 -27.20 -6.19 -25.63
CA GLY A 13 -26.95 -6.39 -27.06
C GLY A 13 -25.61 -5.86 -27.55
N HIS A 14 -25.00 -4.87 -26.89
CA HIS A 14 -23.76 -4.25 -27.32
C HIS A 14 -22.74 -3.99 -26.20
N CYS A 15 -21.46 -4.05 -26.56
CA CYS A 15 -20.35 -3.61 -25.72
C CYS A 15 -19.57 -2.52 -26.45
N TYR A 16 -19.48 -1.35 -25.81
CA TYR A 16 -18.72 -0.20 -26.30
C TYR A 16 -17.33 -0.22 -25.67
N THR A 17 -16.29 -0.15 -26.49
CA THR A 17 -14.88 -0.13 -26.04
C THR A 17 -14.48 1.17 -25.34
N SER A 18 -15.37 2.16 -25.32
CA SER A 18 -15.21 3.43 -24.63
C SER A 18 -16.58 3.90 -24.12
N ILE A 19 -16.58 4.84 -23.17
CA ILE A 19 -17.81 5.54 -22.79
C ILE A 19 -18.29 6.39 -23.99
N VAL A 20 -19.54 6.21 -24.37
CA VAL A 20 -20.22 6.96 -25.43
C VAL A 20 -21.24 7.91 -24.81
N ASP A 21 -21.45 9.07 -25.42
CA ASP A 21 -22.38 10.09 -24.89
C ASP A 21 -23.85 9.66 -24.97
N SER A 22 -24.20 8.88 -26.00
CA SER A 22 -25.53 8.27 -26.14
C SER A 22 -25.50 7.12 -27.15
N SER A 23 -26.41 6.17 -26.97
CA SER A 23 -26.68 5.08 -27.91
C SER A 23 -28.07 4.50 -27.65
N SER A 24 -28.50 3.56 -28.49
CA SER A 24 -29.67 2.71 -28.26
C SER A 24 -29.23 1.31 -27.82
N MET A 25 -29.92 0.74 -26.85
CA MET A 25 -29.77 -0.67 -26.44
C MET A 25 -30.92 -1.51 -26.99
N ASP A 26 -30.75 -2.83 -27.03
CA ASP A 26 -31.84 -3.74 -27.36
C ASP A 26 -32.93 -3.73 -26.28
N ALA A 27 -34.16 -4.03 -26.69
CA ALA A 27 -35.30 -4.06 -25.79
C ALA A 27 -35.14 -5.18 -24.74
N VAL A 28 -35.36 -4.82 -23.47
CA VAL A 28 -35.47 -5.80 -22.38
C VAL A 28 -36.88 -6.39 -22.42
N VAL A 29 -36.98 -7.70 -22.56
CA VAL A 29 -38.28 -8.39 -22.59
C VAL A 29 -39.02 -8.17 -21.27
N THR A 30 -40.33 -7.97 -21.32
CA THR A 30 -41.16 -7.75 -20.13
C THR A 30 -41.00 -8.91 -19.13
N GLY A 31 -40.60 -8.58 -17.91
CA GLY A 31 -40.35 -9.55 -16.83
C GLY A 31 -38.91 -10.07 -16.78
N ASP A 32 -38.05 -9.66 -17.70
CA ASP A 32 -36.63 -9.99 -17.70
C ASP A 32 -35.78 -8.85 -17.08
N ILE A 33 -34.50 -9.12 -16.81
CA ILE A 33 -33.56 -8.17 -16.22
C ILE A 33 -32.58 -7.68 -17.29
N GLY A 34 -32.64 -6.38 -17.59
CA GLY A 34 -31.62 -5.71 -18.41
C GLY A 34 -30.35 -5.50 -17.59
N LEU A 35 -29.25 -6.15 -17.98
CA LEU A 35 -27.96 -6.00 -17.32
C LEU A 35 -27.12 -4.93 -18.01
N ILE A 36 -26.52 -4.06 -17.21
CA ILE A 36 -25.53 -3.08 -17.65
C ILE A 36 -24.23 -3.34 -16.90
N SER A 37 -23.12 -3.44 -17.62
CA SER A 37 -21.80 -3.69 -17.03
C SER A 37 -20.85 -2.54 -17.31
N LEU A 38 -20.21 -2.02 -16.26
CA LEU A 38 -19.13 -1.06 -16.34
C LEU A 38 -17.79 -1.76 -16.07
N HIS A 39 -16.87 -1.67 -17.03
CA HIS A 39 -15.50 -2.13 -16.89
C HIS A 39 -14.61 -0.90 -16.83
N LEU A 40 -13.82 -0.77 -15.76
CA LEU A 40 -13.02 0.43 -15.51
C LEU A 40 -11.62 0.06 -15.05
N ASN A 41 -10.62 0.68 -15.69
CA ASN A 41 -9.21 0.56 -15.35
C ASN A 41 -8.66 1.93 -14.94
N PRO A 42 -8.41 2.15 -13.64
CA PRO A 42 -7.85 3.41 -13.13
C PRO A 42 -6.31 3.45 -13.21
N HIS A 43 -5.68 2.38 -13.68
CA HIS A 43 -4.24 2.15 -13.66
C HIS A 43 -3.64 2.44 -12.27
N PHE A 44 -2.54 3.21 -12.21
CA PHE A 44 -1.90 3.66 -10.97
C PHE A 44 -2.29 5.09 -10.59
N GLN A 45 -3.28 5.67 -11.24
CA GLN A 45 -3.71 7.04 -10.96
C GLN A 45 -4.83 7.04 -9.91
N SER A 46 -4.57 7.73 -8.81
CA SER A 46 -5.58 8.04 -7.82
C SER A 46 -6.60 9.06 -8.32
N GLY A 47 -7.82 8.96 -7.82
CA GLY A 47 -8.88 9.91 -8.14
C GLY A 47 -10.26 9.32 -7.95
N THR A 48 -11.26 10.14 -8.25
CA THR A 48 -12.65 9.72 -8.25
C THR A 48 -13.23 9.89 -9.65
N GLY A 49 -13.75 8.79 -10.21
CA GLY A 49 -14.52 8.77 -11.44
C GLY A 49 -16.00 8.59 -11.13
N ILE A 50 -16.83 9.40 -11.78
CA ILE A 50 -18.29 9.25 -11.76
C ILE A 50 -18.72 8.93 -13.18
N VAL A 51 -19.43 7.82 -13.35
CA VAL A 51 -20.08 7.43 -14.60
C VAL A 51 -21.57 7.39 -14.34
N GLN A 52 -22.32 8.18 -15.10
CA GLN A 52 -23.78 8.26 -15.01
C GLN A 52 -24.38 7.90 -16.35
N VAL A 53 -25.33 6.98 -16.34
CA VAL A 53 -26.06 6.54 -17.54
C VAL A 53 -27.54 6.74 -17.27
N LEU A 54 -28.21 7.33 -18.26
CA LEU A 54 -29.64 7.60 -18.23
C LEU A 54 -30.32 6.66 -19.21
N PHE A 55 -31.41 6.04 -18.76
CA PHE A 55 -32.21 5.13 -19.55
C PHE A 55 -33.61 5.69 -19.70
N TRP A 56 -34.16 5.64 -20.91
CA TRP A 56 -35.55 5.97 -21.16
C TRP A 56 -36.08 5.15 -22.33
N GLU A 57 -37.38 4.88 -22.31
CA GLU A 57 -38.07 4.26 -23.42
C GLU A 57 -38.42 5.32 -24.47
N THR A 58 -38.26 5.01 -25.75
CA THR A 58 -38.53 5.97 -26.84
C THR A 58 -39.98 6.45 -26.87
N SER A 59 -40.91 5.60 -26.41
CA SER A 59 -42.34 5.92 -26.31
C SER A 59 -42.70 6.77 -25.09
N THR A 60 -41.86 6.80 -24.05
CA THR A 60 -42.08 7.55 -22.80
C THR A 60 -40.81 8.29 -22.37
N PRO A 61 -40.30 9.26 -23.18
CA PRO A 61 -38.99 9.89 -22.96
C PRO A 61 -38.88 10.71 -21.66
N ASN A 62 -40.01 11.00 -21.01
CA ASN A 62 -40.04 11.70 -19.73
C ASN A 62 -39.91 10.75 -18.52
N GLN A 63 -39.94 9.43 -18.73
CA GLN A 63 -39.71 8.43 -17.70
C GLN A 63 -38.25 7.97 -17.82
N ILE A 64 -37.39 8.64 -17.04
CA ILE A 64 -35.94 8.40 -17.07
C ILE A 64 -35.55 7.65 -15.81
N ASP A 65 -34.83 6.55 -15.99
CA ASP A 65 -34.09 5.88 -14.92
C ASP A 65 -32.60 6.23 -15.01
N THR A 66 -31.89 6.19 -13.89
CA THR A 66 -30.49 6.62 -13.80
C THR A 66 -29.66 5.62 -13.03
N LEU A 67 -28.58 5.15 -13.65
CA LEU A 67 -27.56 4.32 -13.01
C LEU A 67 -26.28 5.14 -12.84
N THR A 68 -25.78 5.23 -11.61
CA THR A 68 -24.57 6.01 -11.29
C THR A 68 -23.56 5.13 -10.59
N TRP A 69 -22.36 5.05 -11.15
CA TRP A 69 -21.18 4.49 -10.49
C TRP A 69 -20.28 5.59 -9.99
N ILE A 70 -19.88 5.49 -8.72
CA ILE A 70 -18.89 6.38 -8.08
C ILE A 70 -17.71 5.50 -7.69
N ILE A 71 -16.60 5.63 -8.39
CA ILE A 71 -15.38 4.84 -8.17
C ILE A 71 -14.31 5.77 -7.65
N SER A 72 -13.72 5.43 -6.50
CA SER A 72 -12.59 6.16 -5.92
C SER A 72 -11.40 5.24 -5.75
N THR A 73 -10.24 5.66 -6.25
CA THR A 73 -8.97 4.97 -6.06
C THR A 73 -7.99 5.83 -5.30
N THR A 74 -7.28 5.18 -4.38
CA THR A 74 -6.14 5.75 -3.68
C THR A 74 -4.89 4.97 -4.07
N PRO A 75 -3.72 5.61 -4.14
CA PRO A 75 -2.50 4.88 -4.41
C PRO A 75 -2.20 4.02 -3.19
N LEU A 76 -1.95 2.73 -3.42
CA LEU A 76 -1.37 1.85 -2.41
C LEU A 76 0.11 2.24 -2.26
N VAL A 77 0.39 3.23 -1.41
CA VAL A 77 1.75 3.47 -0.95
C VAL A 77 2.02 2.42 0.12
N ILE A 78 2.88 1.45 -0.20
CA ILE A 78 3.61 0.75 0.86
C ILE A 78 4.51 1.84 1.43
N GLU A 79 4.08 2.50 2.50
CA GLU A 79 5.03 3.20 3.34
C GLU A 79 6.02 2.11 3.76
N ASN A 80 7.22 2.12 3.19
CA ASN A 80 8.37 1.62 3.92
C ASN A 80 8.30 2.40 5.22
N GLN A 81 7.79 1.76 6.27
CA GLN A 81 7.93 2.28 7.61
C GLN A 81 9.44 2.36 7.81
N ASN A 82 10.01 3.52 7.47
CA ASN A 82 11.16 4.06 8.13
C ASN A 82 10.68 4.25 9.57
N VAL A 83 10.56 3.13 10.29
CA VAL A 83 10.55 3.13 11.74
C VAL A 83 11.74 3.99 12.06
N LYS A 84 11.49 5.15 12.67
CA LYS A 84 12.52 5.98 13.27
C LYS A 84 13.13 5.12 14.37
N ASN A 85 13.99 4.20 13.98
CA ASN A 85 14.77 3.37 14.85
C ASN A 85 15.80 4.32 15.43
N ASN A 86 15.40 5.04 16.48
CA ASN A 86 16.27 5.86 17.31
C ASN A 86 17.17 4.92 18.13
N ILE A 87 17.90 4.05 17.43
CA ILE A 87 18.93 3.22 18.00
C ILE A 87 20.15 4.11 18.12
N SER A 88 20.65 4.28 19.33
CA SER A 88 21.86 5.06 19.60
C SER A 88 22.87 4.19 20.32
N ILE A 89 24.12 4.28 19.87
CA ILE A 89 25.25 3.53 20.41
C ILE A 89 26.29 4.54 20.90
N TYR A 90 26.57 4.56 22.20
CA TYR A 90 27.41 5.59 22.81
C TYR A 90 28.13 5.12 24.10
N PRO A 91 29.25 5.76 24.46
CA PRO A 91 30.00 6.70 23.63
C PRO A 91 30.69 5.96 22.47
N ASN A 92 30.96 6.68 21.39
CA ASN A 92 31.81 6.21 20.31
C ASN A 92 32.79 7.35 19.97
N PRO A 93 34.10 7.19 20.23
CA PRO A 93 34.78 6.00 20.77
C PRO A 93 34.47 5.71 22.25
N THR A 94 34.64 4.46 22.69
CA THR A 94 34.53 4.05 24.11
C THR A 94 35.70 3.16 24.52
N THR A 95 36.11 3.24 25.78
CA THR A 95 37.22 2.47 26.34
C THR A 95 36.77 1.45 27.39
N GLU A 96 35.59 1.63 28.00
CA GLU A 96 35.16 0.83 29.15
C GLU A 96 33.74 0.26 28.99
N ILE A 97 32.76 1.12 28.71
CA ILE A 97 31.34 0.73 28.65
C ILE A 97 30.73 1.24 27.34
N LEU A 98 30.10 0.34 26.60
CA LEU A 98 29.30 0.65 25.42
C LEU A 98 27.81 0.57 25.80
N ASN A 99 27.05 1.63 25.55
CA ASN A 99 25.62 1.65 25.73
C ASN A 99 24.90 1.53 24.39
N ILE A 100 23.88 0.69 24.34
CA ILE A 100 22.96 0.54 23.21
C ILE A 100 21.59 0.93 23.73
N SER A 101 21.01 2.00 23.18
CA SER A 101 19.67 2.48 23.50
C SER A 101 18.76 2.29 22.30
N THR A 102 17.62 1.65 22.50
CA THR A 102 16.66 1.31 21.45
C THR A 102 15.24 1.71 21.86
N PRO A 103 14.33 1.92 20.89
CA PRO A 103 12.92 2.14 21.20
C PRO A 103 12.17 0.85 21.61
N PHE A 104 12.79 -0.33 21.57
CA PHE A 104 12.13 -1.62 21.73
C PHE A 104 11.87 -1.96 23.20
N GLU A 105 10.60 -1.98 23.61
CA GLU A 105 10.17 -2.30 24.99
C GLU A 105 10.49 -3.75 25.38
N ASN A 106 10.39 -4.68 24.42
CA ASN A 106 10.48 -6.12 24.66
C ASN A 106 11.90 -6.67 24.50
N GLY A 107 12.90 -5.78 24.52
CA GLY A 107 14.29 -6.17 24.32
C GLY A 107 14.73 -6.24 22.85
N PHE A 108 16.00 -6.58 22.65
CA PHE A 108 16.65 -6.65 21.35
C PHE A 108 17.84 -7.60 21.36
N ASP A 109 18.09 -8.25 20.22
CA ASP A 109 19.31 -9.01 19.98
C ASP A 109 20.43 -8.10 19.48
N TYR A 110 21.66 -8.36 19.91
CA TYR A 110 22.83 -7.63 19.44
C TYR A 110 24.03 -8.56 19.22
N VAL A 111 24.88 -8.18 18.27
CA VAL A 111 26.09 -8.90 17.87
C VAL A 111 27.23 -7.91 17.80
N LEU A 112 28.32 -8.19 18.53
CA LEU A 112 29.58 -7.48 18.43
C LEU A 112 30.52 -8.26 17.51
N THR A 113 31.03 -7.59 16.48
CA THR A 113 31.98 -8.17 15.52
C THR A 113 33.27 -7.38 15.50
N ASN A 114 34.37 -8.04 15.12
CA ASN A 114 35.59 -7.33 14.76
C ASN A 114 35.47 -6.74 13.34
N ILE A 115 36.49 -6.01 12.89
CA ILE A 115 36.53 -5.42 11.55
C ILE A 115 36.53 -6.46 10.41
N THR A 116 36.81 -7.74 10.69
CA THR A 116 36.75 -8.84 9.71
C THR A 116 35.38 -9.53 9.71
N GLY A 117 34.41 -9.03 10.47
CA GLY A 117 33.08 -9.63 10.62
C GLY A 117 33.02 -10.88 11.51
N ARG A 118 34.13 -11.27 12.15
CA ARG A 118 34.12 -12.37 13.13
C ARG A 118 33.34 -11.93 14.35
N ILE A 119 32.36 -12.74 14.75
CA ILE A 119 31.57 -12.53 15.96
C ILE A 119 32.48 -12.69 17.18
N ILE A 120 32.57 -11.63 17.98
CA ILE A 120 33.26 -11.61 19.26
C ILE A 120 32.27 -11.97 20.37
N TYR A 121 31.05 -11.44 20.27
CA TYR A 121 30.01 -11.64 21.28
C TYR A 121 28.61 -11.48 20.67
N GLN A 122 27.64 -12.23 21.20
CA GLN A 122 26.24 -12.18 20.80
C GLN A 122 25.36 -12.43 22.02
N ASN A 123 24.33 -11.61 22.22
CA ASN A 123 23.36 -11.83 23.30
C ASN A 123 22.03 -11.10 23.03
N HIS A 124 21.05 -11.38 23.88
CA HIS A 124 19.76 -10.71 23.97
C HIS A 124 19.73 -9.77 25.17
N SER A 125 19.24 -8.54 24.97
CA SER A 125 18.93 -7.60 26.03
C SER A 125 17.43 -7.56 26.24
N ASN A 126 16.96 -7.73 27.47
CA ASN A 126 15.53 -7.60 27.80
C ASN A 126 15.10 -6.14 28.05
N SER A 127 16.02 -5.19 28.00
CA SER A 127 15.78 -3.78 28.30
C SER A 127 16.09 -2.90 27.10
N LYS A 128 15.41 -1.75 27.03
CA LYS A 128 15.64 -0.69 26.03
C LYS A 128 17.07 -0.16 26.00
N ILE A 129 17.69 -0.06 27.18
CA ILE A 129 19.07 0.37 27.34
C ILE A 129 19.87 -0.83 27.85
N HIS A 130 20.94 -1.16 27.12
CA HIS A 130 21.89 -2.20 27.50
C HIS A 130 23.29 -1.60 27.62
N SER A 131 24.01 -1.95 28.69
CA SER A 131 25.38 -1.52 28.94
C SER A 131 26.32 -2.73 28.90
N TYR A 132 27.28 -2.72 27.98
CA TYR A 132 28.27 -3.78 27.80
C TYR A 132 29.65 -3.30 28.26
N LYS A 133 30.33 -4.08 29.11
CA LYS A 133 31.69 -3.79 29.58
C LYS A 133 32.72 -4.41 28.64
N LEU A 134 33.64 -3.60 28.11
CA LEU A 134 34.64 -4.04 27.11
C LEU A 134 35.82 -4.82 27.71
N HIS A 135 36.14 -4.66 29.00
CA HIS A 135 37.28 -5.32 29.66
C HIS A 135 37.15 -6.86 29.72
N THR A 136 35.96 -7.42 29.51
CA THR A 136 35.75 -8.87 29.43
C THR A 136 36.21 -9.50 28.12
N LEU A 137 36.66 -8.70 27.14
CA LEU A 137 37.24 -9.17 25.89
C LEU A 137 38.76 -9.28 26.06
N GLN A 138 39.25 -10.45 26.49
CA GLN A 138 40.66 -10.80 26.30
C GLN A 138 40.90 -10.97 24.80
N MET A 139 41.31 -9.89 24.13
CA MET A 139 41.89 -10.01 22.79
C MET A 139 43.29 -10.60 22.94
N GLU A 140 43.41 -11.92 22.76
CA GLU A 140 44.70 -12.53 22.43
C GLU A 140 45.12 -12.02 21.05
N ILE A 141 46.03 -11.05 21.02
CA ILE A 141 46.79 -10.71 19.82
C ILE A 141 47.94 -11.70 19.76
N ILE A 142 47.78 -12.74 18.94
CA ILE A 142 48.88 -13.62 18.54
C ILE A 142 49.67 -12.86 17.46
N PHE A 143 50.95 -12.59 17.72
CA PHE A 143 51.90 -12.03 16.75
C PHE A 143 52.21 -13.02 15.63
#